data_AF-A0A959KXV8-F1
#
_entry.id   AF-A0A959KXV8-F1
#
_cell.length_a   1.000
_cell.length_b   1.000
_cell.length_c   1.000
_cell.angle_alpha   90.00
_cell.angle_beta   90.00
_cell.angle_gamma   90.00
#
_symmetry.space_group_name_H-M   'P 1'
#
loop_
_entity.id
_entity.type
_entity.pdbx_description
1 polymer ?
#
loop_
_entity_poly.entity_id
_entity_poly.type
_entity_poly.pdbx_seq_one_letter_code
_entity_poly.pdbx_strand_id
1 'polypeptide(L)'
;AMNKDMYSTLKADEFPYITIELLQAKQPTGLRLGECDDWVPMDVQMAITIAGVRQVQWINVKGLQKGRQDFSFQGSKELLMSSFGLTPPRPLLGLIKVDDAITIHLDLAVKVF
;
A
#
# COMPACT_ATOMS: atom_id res chain seq x y z
N ALA A 1 -7.24 21.89 8.54
CA ALA A 1 -6.92 21.33 9.87
C ALA A 1 -6.59 19.85 9.76
N MET A 2 -7.53 19.00 9.31
CA MET A 2 -7.37 17.53 9.23
C MET A 2 -6.09 17.03 8.53
N ASN A 3 -5.72 17.60 7.37
CA ASN A 3 -4.49 17.19 6.69
C ASN A 3 -3.24 17.49 7.52
N LYS A 4 -3.20 18.62 8.23
CA LYS A 4 -2.06 19.01 9.08
C LYS A 4 -1.87 18.02 10.24
N ASP A 5 -2.98 17.60 10.84
CA ASP A 5 -2.94 16.62 11.93
C ASP A 5 -2.42 15.27 11.42
N MET A 6 -2.83 14.84 10.22
CA MET A 6 -2.32 13.63 9.59
C MET A 6 -0.82 13.72 9.25
N TYR A 7 -0.35 14.84 8.69
CA TYR A 7 1.07 15.06 8.43
C TYR A 7 1.91 15.00 9.71
N SER A 8 1.39 15.57 10.81
CA SER A 8 2.01 15.49 12.14
C SER A 8 2.04 14.05 12.66
N THR A 9 0.91 13.33 12.57
CA THR A 9 0.84 11.90 12.94
C THR A 9 1.84 11.06 12.17
N LEU A 10 2.01 11.31 10.87
CA LEU A 10 2.96 10.60 10.01
C LEU A 10 4.41 11.08 10.16
N LYS A 11 4.68 12.07 11.02
CA LYS A 11 6.00 12.70 11.22
C LYS A 11 6.63 13.20 9.91
N ALA A 12 5.82 13.83 9.06
CA ALA A 12 6.23 14.19 7.70
C ALA A 12 7.42 15.17 7.61
N ASP A 13 7.67 15.97 8.65
CA ASP A 13 8.83 16.87 8.71
C ASP A 13 10.17 16.09 8.82
N GLU A 14 10.15 14.93 9.51
CA GLU A 14 11.32 14.03 9.67
C GLU A 14 11.35 12.92 8.61
N PHE A 15 10.18 12.40 8.23
CA PHE A 15 9.99 11.30 7.30
C PHE A 15 9.02 11.72 6.19
N PRO A 16 9.49 12.50 5.19
CA PRO A 16 8.61 13.11 4.18
C PRO A 16 7.99 12.12 3.20
N TYR A 17 8.47 10.87 3.19
CA TYR A 17 8.02 9.84 2.26
C TYR A 17 7.54 8.58 3.00
N ILE A 18 6.40 8.07 2.53
CA ILE A 18 6.05 6.66 2.71
C ILE A 18 6.72 5.90 1.57
N THR A 19 7.50 4.88 1.90
CA THR A 19 8.21 4.06 0.89
C THR A 19 7.58 2.68 0.82
N ILE A 20 7.26 2.23 -0.38
CA ILE A 20 6.78 0.88 -0.66
C ILE A 20 7.76 0.23 -1.63
N GLU A 21 8.39 -0.86 -1.21
CA GLU A 21 9.35 -1.62 -2.00
C GLU A 21 8.76 -2.99 -2.31
N LEU A 22 8.71 -3.37 -3.59
CA LEU A 22 8.39 -4.75 -3.97
C LEU A 22 9.61 -5.64 -3.71
N LEU A 23 9.47 -6.63 -2.82
CA LEU A 23 10.55 -7.58 -2.51
C LEU A 23 10.42 -8.86 -3.34
N GLN A 24 9.19 -9.36 -3.48
CA GLN A 24 8.91 -10.60 -4.20
C GLN A 24 7.50 -10.55 -4.77
N ALA A 25 7.30 -11.17 -5.93
CA ALA A 25 5.98 -11.46 -6.48
C ALA A 25 5.87 -12.94 -6.82
N LYS A 26 4.73 -13.55 -6.49
CA LYS A 26 4.38 -14.94 -6.80
C LYS A 26 3.07 -14.96 -7.57
N GLN A 27 3.06 -15.73 -8.65
CA GLN A 27 1.86 -16.03 -9.42
C GLN A 27 1.40 -17.46 -9.11
N PRO A 28 0.09 -17.73 -9.06
CA PRO A 28 -0.42 -19.09 -8.99
C PRO A 28 0.10 -19.92 -10.17
N THR A 29 0.39 -21.19 -9.89
CA THR A 29 0.79 -22.13 -10.94
C THR A 29 -0.30 -22.25 -12.00
N GLY A 30 0.05 -22.08 -13.27
CA GLY A 30 -0.87 -22.21 -14.40
C GLY A 30 -1.64 -20.94 -14.77
N LEU A 31 -1.42 -19.83 -14.07
CA LEU A 31 -1.92 -18.50 -14.45
C LEU A 31 -0.75 -17.55 -14.61
N ARG A 32 -0.51 -17.07 -15.82
CA ARG A 32 0.50 -16.04 -16.09
C ARG A 32 -0.13 -14.78 -16.65
N LEU A 33 0.44 -13.64 -16.26
CA LEU A 33 0.15 -12.37 -16.92
C LEU A 33 0.46 -12.49 -18.41
N GLY A 34 -0.51 -12.08 -19.24
CA GLY A 34 -0.39 -12.11 -20.70
C GLY A 34 -0.79 -13.43 -21.36
N GLU A 35 -1.08 -14.49 -20.59
CA GLU A 35 -1.67 -15.72 -21.12
C GLU A 35 -3.21 -15.68 -21.12
N CYS A 36 -3.80 -14.73 -20.39
CA CYS A 36 -5.24 -14.44 -20.42
C CYS A 36 -5.49 -12.91 -20.47
N ASP A 37 -6.61 -12.52 -21.08
CA ASP A 37 -7.06 -11.12 -21.19
C ASP A 37 -7.82 -10.64 -19.92
N ASP A 38 -7.53 -11.22 -18.76
CA ASP A 38 -8.22 -10.94 -17.50
C ASP A 38 -7.25 -10.75 -16.32
N TRP A 39 -7.80 -10.31 -15.19
CA TRP A 39 -7.07 -10.12 -13.94
C TRP A 39 -6.56 -11.45 -13.38
N VAL A 40 -5.24 -11.52 -13.19
CA VAL A 40 -4.56 -12.67 -12.56
C VAL A 40 -4.26 -12.34 -11.10
N PRO A 41 -4.70 -13.15 -10.13
CA PRO A 41 -4.34 -12.95 -8.73
C PRO A 41 -2.84 -13.22 -8.52
N MET A 42 -2.22 -12.47 -7.62
CA MET A 42 -0.80 -12.56 -7.30
C MET A 42 -0.59 -12.30 -5.81
N ASP A 43 0.35 -13.02 -5.21
CA ASP A 43 0.85 -12.74 -3.87
C ASP A 43 2.13 -11.93 -3.97
N VAL A 44 2.15 -10.73 -3.41
CA VAL A 44 3.35 -9.88 -3.39
C VAL A 44 3.82 -9.66 -1.97
N GLN A 45 5.13 -9.78 -1.76
CA GLN A 45 5.78 -9.37 -0.54
C GLN A 45 6.32 -7.96 -0.74
N MET A 46 5.89 -7.04 0.12
CA MET A 46 6.31 -5.65 0.07
C MET A 46 6.93 -5.24 1.40
N ALA A 47 7.93 -4.37 1.35
CA ALA A 47 8.36 -3.60 2.50
C ALA A 47 7.68 -2.24 2.48
N ILE A 48 6.95 -1.93 3.55
CA ILE A 48 6.28 -0.65 3.74
C ILE A 48 7.00 0.08 4.87
N THR A 49 7.47 1.29 4.58
CA THR A 49 8.14 2.16 5.55
C THR A 49 7.29 3.40 5.78
N ILE A 50 6.85 3.59 7.02
CA ILE A 50 6.07 4.75 7.47
C ILE A 50 6.73 5.30 8.73
N ALA A 51 6.97 6.61 8.77
CA ALA A 51 7.58 7.30 9.91
C ALA A 51 8.87 6.63 10.44
N GLY A 52 9.71 6.12 9.52
CA GLY A 52 10.98 5.45 9.81
C GLY A 52 10.85 3.97 10.23
N VAL A 53 9.64 3.45 10.44
CA VAL A 53 9.41 2.04 10.79
C VAL A 53 9.14 1.24 9.53
N ARG A 54 9.99 0.23 9.28
CA ARG A 54 9.88 -0.68 8.13
C ARG A 54 9.23 -2.00 8.53
N GLN A 55 8.19 -2.39 7.82
CA GLN A 55 7.55 -3.70 7.97
C GLN A 55 7.48 -4.44 6.65
N VAL A 56 7.65 -5.76 6.70
CA VAL A 56 7.52 -6.65 5.54
C VAL A 56 6.21 -7.40 5.64
N GLN A 57 5.37 -7.32 4.61
CA GLN A 57 4.05 -7.94 4.60
C GLN A 57 3.72 -8.57 3.24
N TRP A 58 2.93 -9.65 3.28
CA TRP A 58 2.28 -10.20 2.10
C TRP A 58 0.95 -9.48 1.84
N ILE A 59 0.71 -9.16 0.56
CA ILE A 59 -0.48 -8.49 0.05
C ILE A 59 -0.98 -9.27 -1.16
N ASN A 60 -2.28 -9.55 -1.18
CA ASN A 60 -2.95 -10.08 -2.36
C ASN A 60 -3.21 -8.93 -3.32
N VAL A 61 -2.69 -9.05 -4.54
CA VAL A 61 -2.95 -8.12 -5.63
C VAL A 61 -3.51 -8.89 -6.82
N LYS A 62 -4.08 -8.17 -7.77
CA LYS A 62 -4.40 -8.68 -9.10
C LYS A 62 -3.66 -7.87 -10.14
N GLY A 63 -3.14 -8.53 -11.16
CA GLY A 63 -2.45 -7.92 -12.28
C GLY A 63 -3.22 -8.14 -13.58
N LEU A 64 -3.15 -7.19 -14.51
CA LEU A 64 -3.71 -7.29 -15.85
C LEU A 64 -2.68 -6.76 -16.85
N GLN A 65 -2.38 -7.51 -17.90
CA GLN A 65 -1.59 -7.03 -19.02
C GLN A 65 -2.53 -6.47 -20.10
N LYS A 66 -2.51 -5.15 -20.30
CA LYS A 66 -3.37 -4.44 -21.26
C LYS A 66 -2.76 -4.33 -22.65
N GLY A 67 -1.46 -4.61 -22.76
CA GLY A 67 -0.68 -4.57 -23.99
C GLY A 67 0.72 -5.14 -23.74
N ARG A 68 1.56 -5.21 -24.79
CA ARG A 68 2.88 -5.84 -24.69
C ARG A 68 3.77 -5.26 -23.57
N GLN A 69 3.60 -3.98 -23.26
CA GLN A 69 4.40 -3.24 -22.28
C GLN A 69 3.56 -2.52 -21.22
N ASP A 70 2.23 -2.69 -21.26
CA ASP A 70 1.29 -1.94 -20.42
C ASP A 70 0.64 -2.89 -19.42
N PHE A 71 0.84 -2.61 -18.13
CA PHE A 71 0.38 -3.43 -17.02
C PHE A 71 -0.46 -2.62 -16.06
N SER A 72 -1.42 -3.27 -15.40
CA SER A 72 -2.21 -2.69 -14.32
C SER A 72 -2.19 -3.61 -13.11
N PHE A 73 -2.00 -3.05 -11.93
CA PHE A 73 -2.01 -3.80 -10.67
C PHE A 73 -2.95 -3.15 -9.68
N GLN A 74 -3.79 -3.96 -9.04
CA GLN A 74 -4.74 -3.51 -8.03
C GLN A 74 -4.63 -4.35 -6.77
N GLY A 75 -4.67 -3.70 -5.62
CA GLY A 75 -4.65 -4.39 -4.33
C GLY A 75 -5.10 -3.49 -3.19
N SER A 76 -5.32 -4.10 -2.04
CA SER A 76 -5.65 -3.37 -0.83
C SER A 76 -5.04 -4.05 0.38
N LYS A 77 -4.60 -3.24 1.35
CA LYS A 77 -4.08 -3.75 2.61
C LYS A 77 -4.49 -2.83 3.75
N GLU A 78 -5.09 -3.42 4.77
CA GLU A 78 -5.27 -2.77 6.06
C GLU A 78 -3.96 -2.81 6.85
N LEU A 79 -3.60 -1.67 7.43
CA LEU A 79 -2.42 -1.46 8.25
C LEU A 79 -2.85 -0.77 9.55
N LEU A 80 -2.20 -1.11 10.66
CA LEU A 80 -2.43 -0.45 11.93
C LEU A 80 -1.40 0.65 12.15
N MET A 81 -1.81 1.88 12.42
CA MET A 81 -0.89 2.99 12.75
C MET A 81 0.00 2.64 13.94
N SER A 82 -0.58 2.02 14.97
CA SER A 82 0.14 1.55 16.15
C SER A 82 1.31 0.60 15.83
N SER A 83 1.19 -0.23 14.80
CA SER A 83 2.26 -1.13 14.37
C SER A 83 3.49 -0.38 13.82
N PHE A 84 3.32 0.87 13.37
CA PHE A 84 4.38 1.78 12.95
C PHE A 84 4.80 2.76 14.07
N GLY A 85 4.36 2.52 15.32
CA GLY A 85 4.64 3.39 16.46
C GLY A 85 3.92 4.73 16.41
N LEU A 86 2.84 4.83 15.63
CA LEU A 86 2.04 6.03 15.48
C LEU A 86 0.80 5.97 16.37
N THR A 87 0.38 7.12 16.87
CA THR A 87 -0.89 7.27 17.60
C THR A 87 -1.90 7.98 16.70
N PRO A 88 -3.09 7.42 16.47
CA PRO A 88 -4.13 8.08 15.67
C PRO A 88 -4.46 9.47 16.21
N PRO A 89 -4.68 10.47 15.35
CA PRO A 89 -5.00 11.81 15.79
C PRO A 89 -6.37 11.84 16.49
N ARG A 90 -6.54 12.79 17.40
CA ARG A 90 -7.80 13.02 18.13
C ARG A 90 -8.29 14.45 17.93
N PRO A 91 -8.88 14.77 16.75
CA PRO A 91 -9.37 16.11 16.47
C PRO A 91 -10.48 16.54 17.43
N LEU A 92 -10.71 17.86 17.53
CA LEU A 92 -11.80 18.45 18.32
C LEU A 92 -11.82 17.97 19.79
N LEU A 93 -10.66 17.96 20.45
CA LEU A 93 -10.51 17.54 21.85
C LEU A 93 -11.04 16.11 22.12
N GLY A 94 -10.94 15.22 21.14
CA GLY A 94 -11.37 13.82 21.28
C GLY A 94 -12.85 13.56 21.02
N LEU A 95 -13.61 14.56 20.53
CA LEU A 95 -14.97 14.35 20.04
C LEU A 95 -15.01 13.47 18.79
N ILE A 96 -13.93 13.48 18.00
CA ILE A 96 -13.75 12.59 16.84
C ILE A 96 -12.68 11.56 17.18
N LYS A 97 -13.05 10.28 17.13
CA LYS A 97 -12.13 9.16 17.27
C LYS A 97 -11.77 8.64 15.88
N VAL A 98 -10.49 8.75 15.54
CA VAL A 98 -9.93 8.12 14.34
C VAL A 98 -9.56 6.69 14.70
N ASP A 99 -9.90 5.76 13.80
CA ASP A 99 -9.53 4.35 13.95
C ASP A 99 -8.01 4.17 13.81
N ASP A 100 -7.47 3.13 14.44
CA ASP A 100 -6.05 2.76 14.30
C ASP A 100 -5.76 2.14 12.92
N ALA A 101 -6.77 1.54 12.30
CA ALA A 101 -6.68 0.96 10.97
C ALA A 101 -6.68 2.02 9.86
N ILE A 102 -5.75 1.88 8.91
CA ILE A 102 -5.72 2.59 7.64
C ILE A 102 -5.72 1.53 6.53
N THR A 103 -6.61 1.68 5.56
CA THR A 103 -6.58 0.87 4.34
C THR A 103 -5.85 1.59 3.24
N ILE A 104 -4.76 1.00 2.75
CA ILE A 104 -4.09 1.45 1.53
C ILE A 104 -4.73 0.73 0.34
N HIS A 105 -5.21 1.50 -0.63
CA HIS A 105 -5.62 1.01 -1.94
C HIS A 105 -4.52 1.31 -2.95
N LEU A 106 -4.04 0.27 -3.64
CA LEU A 106 -3.08 0.37 -4.72
C LEU A 106 -3.83 0.21 -6.03
N ASP A 107 -3.72 1.19 -6.92
CA ASP A 107 -4.17 1.13 -8.31
C ASP A 107 -3.08 1.72 -9.18
N LEU A 108 -2.27 0.85 -9.79
CA LEU A 108 -1.03 1.19 -10.45
C LEU A 108 -1.11 0.86 -11.93
N ALA A 109 -0.81 1.84 -12.78
CA ALA A 109 -0.55 1.63 -14.20
C ALA A 109 0.96 1.71 -14.46
N VAL A 110 1.53 0.67 -15.05
CA VAL A 110 2.98 0.55 -15.26
C VAL A 110 3.24 0.34 -16.74
N LYS A 111 4.19 1.11 -17.29
CA LYS A 111 4.70 0.95 -18.64
C LYS A 111 6.18 0.62 -18.61
N VAL A 112 6.57 -0.47 -19.27
CA VAL A 112 7.97 -0.91 -19.35
C VAL A 112 8.51 -0.55 -20.73
N PHE A 113 9.51 0.33 -20.80
CA PHE A 113 10.13 0.77 -22.05
C PHE A 113 11.31 -0.12 -22.45
#